data_AF-A0A0K2VAJ8-F1
#
_entry.id   AF-A0A0K2VAJ8-F1
#
_cell.length_a   1.000
_cell.length_b   1.000
_cell.length_c   1.000
_cell.angle_alpha   90.00
_cell.angle_beta   90.00
_cell.angle_gamma   90.00
#
_symmetry.space_group_name_H-M   'P 1'
#
loop_
_entity.id
_entity.type
_entity.pdbx_description
1 polymer ?
#
loop_
_entity_poly.entity_id
_entity_poly.type
_entity_poly.pdbx_seq_one_letter_code
_entity_poly.pdbx_strand_id
1 'polypeptide(L)'
;MGIYEAINNPSIEYNGERFVYKKTTNIPEKNPRFLYYLPIYEIWMVGNKLGQSYATLFHFEDSLCPEKLTGSWFYYDNSWKNSDRSLKVSCF
;
A
#
# COMPACT_ATOMS: atom_id res chain seq x y z
N MET A 1 11.94 -1.56 8.28
CA MET A 1 12.08 -1.74 6.82
C MET A 1 11.17 -2.87 6.37
N GLY A 2 10.42 -2.69 5.29
CA GLY A 2 9.49 -3.69 4.76
C GLY A 2 9.63 -3.83 3.25
N ILE A 3 9.83 -5.04 2.75
CA ILE A 3 9.83 -5.34 1.32
C ILE A 3 8.43 -5.81 0.94
N TYR A 4 7.90 -5.32 -0.19
CA TYR A 4 6.61 -5.71 -0.74
C TYR A 4 6.81 -6.29 -2.14
N GLU A 5 6.15 -7.41 -2.41
CA GLU A 5 6.18 -8.10 -3.71
C GLU A 5 4.79 -8.10 -4.33
N ALA A 6 4.71 -7.90 -5.65
CA ALA A 6 3.45 -7.93 -6.38
C ALA A 6 2.83 -9.33 -6.31
N ILE A 7 1.55 -9.38 -6.01
CA ILE A 7 0.76 -10.60 -6.09
C ILE A 7 0.17 -10.65 -7.49
N ASN A 8 0.42 -11.73 -8.22
CA ASN A 8 -0.23 -11.94 -9.51
C ASN A 8 -1.75 -12.08 -9.33
N ASN A 9 -2.50 -11.25 -10.04
CA ASN A 9 -3.94 -11.31 -10.21
C ASN A 9 -4.82 -11.13 -8.94
N PRO A 10 -4.69 -10.02 -8.19
CA PRO A 10 -5.68 -9.66 -7.18
C PRO A 10 -6.93 -9.14 -7.90
N SER A 11 -8.11 -9.58 -7.49
CA SER A 11 -9.40 -9.27 -8.15
C SER A 11 -9.50 -7.80 -8.58
N ILE A 12 -9.67 -7.58 -9.88
CA ILE A 12 -9.67 -6.27 -10.57
C ILE A 12 -10.62 -5.25 -9.90
N GLU A 13 -11.71 -5.74 -9.30
CA GLU A 13 -12.71 -4.94 -8.61
C GLU A 13 -12.16 -4.05 -7.48
N TYR A 14 -11.01 -4.39 -6.88
CA TYR A 14 -10.54 -3.70 -5.68
C TYR A 14 -9.46 -2.64 -5.92
N ASN A 15 -8.76 -2.69 -7.06
CA ASN A 15 -7.49 -1.98 -7.22
C ASN A 15 -7.40 -1.09 -8.48
N GLY A 16 -8.49 -0.98 -9.25
CA GLY A 16 -8.53 -0.16 -10.46
C GLY A 16 -7.42 -0.52 -11.44
N GLU A 17 -7.32 -1.82 -11.78
CA GLU A 17 -6.34 -2.40 -12.70
C GLU A 17 -4.86 -2.33 -12.25
N ARG A 18 -4.55 -1.80 -11.07
CA ARG A 18 -3.18 -1.78 -10.52
C ARG A 18 -2.83 -3.11 -9.85
N PHE A 19 -1.55 -3.36 -9.61
CA PHE A 19 -1.09 -4.51 -8.81
C PHE A 19 -1.32 -4.28 -7.31
N VAL A 20 -1.60 -5.37 -6.60
CA VAL A 20 -1.56 -5.41 -5.13
C VAL A 20 -0.23 -6.04 -4.73
N TYR A 21 0.36 -5.54 -3.65
CA TYR A 21 1.62 -6.04 -3.14
C TYR A 21 1.46 -6.58 -1.73
N LYS A 22 2.08 -7.71 -1.42
CA LYS A 22 2.12 -8.29 -0.07
C LYS A 22 3.49 -8.04 0.55
N LYS A 23 3.54 -7.60 1.80
CA LYS A 23 4.80 -7.47 2.52
C LYS A 23 5.40 -8.85 2.78
N THR A 24 6.67 -9.04 2.42
CA THR A 24 7.38 -10.34 2.48
C THR A 24 8.35 -10.45 3.66
N THR A 25 8.70 -9.33 4.30
CA THR A 25 9.64 -9.30 5.44
C THR A 25 8.98 -9.02 6.79
N ASN A 26 9.40 -9.74 7.83
CA ASN A 26 9.12 -9.47 9.25
C ASN A 26 7.63 -9.29 9.59
N ILE A 27 6.76 -10.14 9.05
CA ILE A 27 5.38 -10.27 9.54
C ILE A 27 5.06 -11.76 9.79
N PRO A 28 4.61 -12.13 10.99
CA PRO A 28 3.91 -13.41 11.18
C PRO A 28 2.73 -13.52 10.21
N GLU A 29 2.51 -14.68 9.59
CA GLU A 29 1.40 -14.90 8.63
C GLU A 29 0.02 -14.45 9.15
N LYS A 30 -0.14 -14.37 10.47
CA LYS A 30 -1.36 -13.88 11.15
C LYS A 30 -1.70 -12.39 10.95
N ASN A 31 -0.82 -11.55 10.39
CA ASN A 31 -1.13 -10.13 10.21
C ASN A 31 -0.58 -9.56 8.89
N PRO A 32 -0.98 -10.11 7.73
CA PRO A 32 -0.43 -9.69 6.45
C PRO A 32 -0.60 -8.18 6.26
N ARG A 33 0.35 -7.55 5.56
CA ARG A 33 0.23 -6.17 5.11
C ARG A 33 0.21 -6.16 3.60
N PHE A 34 -0.84 -5.56 3.06
CA PHE A 34 -1.04 -5.38 1.64
C PHE A 34 -0.90 -3.91 1.31
N LEU A 35 -0.20 -3.62 0.23
CA LEU A 35 -0.21 -2.33 -0.44
C LEU A 35 -1.12 -2.44 -1.66
N TYR A 36 -2.10 -1.55 -1.75
CA TYR A 36 -3.09 -1.54 -2.82
C TYR A 36 -3.59 -0.11 -3.03
N TYR A 37 -4.01 0.20 -4.25
CA TYR A 37 -4.71 1.40 -4.64
C TYR A 37 -6.22 1.27 -4.38
N LEU A 38 -6.84 2.28 -3.82
CA LEU A 38 -8.28 2.30 -3.54
C LEU A 38 -8.97 3.33 -4.44
N PRO A 39 -9.60 2.92 -5.55
CA PRO A 39 -10.07 3.84 -6.59
C PRO A 39 -11.08 4.88 -6.10
N ILE A 40 -11.95 4.50 -5.16
CA ILE A 40 -12.98 5.41 -4.60
C ILE A 40 -12.39 6.64 -3.89
N TYR A 41 -11.14 6.55 -3.43
CA TYR A 41 -10.43 7.64 -2.74
C TYR A 41 -9.18 8.10 -3.49
N GLU A 42 -8.86 7.50 -4.64
CA GLU A 42 -7.68 7.80 -5.45
C GLU A 42 -6.35 7.73 -4.67
N ILE A 43 -6.25 6.85 -3.67
CA ILE A 43 -5.07 6.73 -2.81
C ILE A 43 -4.43 5.36 -2.86
N TRP A 44 -3.11 5.32 -2.66
CA TRP A 44 -2.43 4.09 -2.28
C TRP A 44 -2.53 3.89 -0.77
N MET A 45 -2.74 2.65 -0.33
CA MET A 45 -2.95 2.29 1.07
C MET A 45 -2.17 1.05 1.45
N VAL A 46 -1.65 1.03 2.67
CA VAL A 46 -1.19 -0.18 3.33
C VAL A 46 -2.19 -0.59 4.39
N GLY A 47 -2.79 -1.77 4.23
CA GLY A 47 -3.80 -2.35 5.13
C GLY A 47 -3.54 -3.82 5.39
N ASN A 48 -4.28 -4.41 6.33
CA ASN A 48 -4.24 -5.86 6.59
C ASN A 48 -5.28 -6.67 5.80
N LYS A 49 -6.19 -5.98 5.10
CA LYS A 49 -7.18 -6.57 4.20
C LYS A 49 -7.28 -5.71 2.94
N LEU A 50 -7.51 -6.33 1.78
CA LEU A 50 -7.72 -5.62 0.52
C LEU A 50 -9.09 -4.94 0.52
N GLY A 51 -9.14 -3.72 -0.04
CA GLY A 51 -10.39 -2.96 -0.23
C GLY A 51 -11.02 -2.40 1.04
N GLN A 52 -10.37 -2.50 2.21
CA GLN A 52 -10.88 -1.85 3.42
C GLN A 52 -10.56 -0.35 3.41
N SER A 53 -11.42 0.46 4.03
CA SER A 53 -11.18 1.91 4.17
C SER A 53 -10.21 2.28 5.32
N TYR A 54 -9.68 1.29 6.04
CA TYR A 54 -8.72 1.49 7.13
C TYR A 54 -7.28 1.22 6.67
N ALA A 55 -6.45 2.25 6.72
CA ALA A 55 -5.02 2.18 6.42
C ALA A 55 -4.17 2.34 7.69
N THR A 56 -3.01 1.68 7.71
CA THR A 56 -1.89 2.06 8.57
C THR A 56 -0.96 3.06 7.90
N LEU A 57 -0.88 3.00 6.57
CA LEU A 57 -0.17 3.97 5.75
C LEU A 57 -1.05 4.33 4.55
N PHE A 58 -0.98 5.57 4.08
CA PHE A 58 -1.54 5.92 2.78
C PHE A 58 -0.70 6.97 2.05
N HIS A 59 -0.96 7.12 0.75
CA HIS A 59 -0.32 8.09 -0.12
C HIS A 59 -1.36 8.68 -1.08
N PHE A 60 -1.35 10.00 -1.26
CA PHE A 60 -2.34 10.72 -2.10
C PHE A 60 -1.97 10.81 -3.57
N GLU A 61 -0.70 10.63 -3.94
CA GLU A 61 -0.35 10.63 -5.36
C GLU A 61 -0.93 9.40 -6.05
N ASP A 62 -1.53 9.62 -7.22
CA ASP A 62 -1.89 8.56 -8.14
C ASP A 62 -0.73 8.23 -9.07
N SER A 63 -0.39 6.95 -9.12
CA SER A 63 0.58 6.39 -10.05
C SER A 63 0.16 4.95 -10.32
N LEU A 64 0.46 4.45 -11.52
CA LEU A 64 0.33 3.02 -11.85
C LEU A 64 1.25 2.15 -11.00
N CYS A 65 2.39 2.71 -10.60
CA CYS A 65 3.44 2.03 -9.88
C CYS A 65 3.76 2.77 -8.57
N PRO A 66 3.70 2.10 -7.41
CA PRO A 66 3.94 2.73 -6.11
C PRO A 66 5.40 3.19 -5.93
N GLU A 67 6.35 2.63 -6.70
CA GLU A 67 7.75 3.08 -6.70
C GLU A 67 7.94 4.47 -7.30
N LYS A 68 6.98 4.94 -8.11
CA LYS A 68 7.01 6.28 -8.72
C LYS A 68 6.38 7.35 -7.83
N LEU A 69 5.85 6.96 -6.67
CA LEU A 69 5.33 7.91 -5.69
C LEU A 69 6.52 8.68 -5.11
N THR A 70 6.50 9.99 -5.30
CA THR A 70 7.59 10.90 -4.89
C THR A 70 7.30 11.61 -3.57
N GLY A 71 6.02 11.66 -3.20
CA GLY A 71 5.55 12.19 -1.95
C GLY A 71 5.95 11.36 -0.73
N SER A 72 5.58 11.88 0.42
CA SER A 72 5.76 11.18 1.69
C SER A 72 4.50 10.37 2.01
N TRP A 73 4.69 9.17 2.57
CA TRP A 73 3.60 8.38 3.10
C TRP A 73 3.11 8.96 4.42
N PHE A 74 1.79 8.96 4.56
CA PHE A 74 1.13 9.27 5.80
C PHE A 74 1.00 8.02 6.63
N TYR A 75 1.36 8.09 7.91
CA TYR A 75 1.15 7.00 8.87
C TYR A 75 0.33 7.47 10.05
N TYR A 76 -0.38 6.53 10.68
CA TYR A 76 -1.17 6.84 11.87
C TYR A 76 -0.38 6.52 13.15
N ASP A 77 -0.13 7.56 13.95
CA ASP A 77 0.42 7.46 15.31
C ASP A 77 -0.25 8.52 16.19
N ASN A 78 -1.33 8.12 16.86
CA ASN A 78 -2.29 8.97 17.60
C ASN A 78 -2.92 10.13 16.78
N SER A 79 -2.45 10.34 15.55
CA SER A 79 -2.83 11.32 14.55
C SER A 79 -2.12 10.95 13.24
N TRP A 80 -2.62 11.43 12.10
CA TRP A 80 -1.92 11.26 10.83
C TRP A 80 -0.66 12.12 10.78
N LYS A 81 0.49 11.49 10.49
CA LYS A 81 1.80 12.11 10.34
C LYS A 81 2.30 11.93 8.91
N ASN A 82 2.91 12.97 8.34
CA ASN A 82 3.42 12.97 6.98
C ASN A 82 4.96 12.94 6.96
N SER A 83 5.56 11.75 7.12
CA SER A 83 7.01 11.66 7.27
C SER A 83 7.63 10.31 6.92
N ASP A 84 6.87 9.33 6.45
CA ASP A 84 7.47 8.03 6.10
C ASP A 84 7.88 8.00 4.62
N ARG A 85 9.20 7.99 4.37
CA ARG A 85 9.81 7.77 3.05
C ARG A 85 10.59 6.45 2.99
N SER A 86 10.45 5.62 4.02
CA SER A 86 11.24 4.40 4.20
C SER A 86 10.64 3.18 3.49
N LEU A 87 9.42 3.31 2.96
CA LEU A 87 8.76 2.28 2.17
C LEU A 87 9.50 2.09 0.84
N LYS A 88 9.97 0.87 0.58
CA LYS A 88 10.56 0.48 -0.69
C LYS A 88 9.66 -0.54 -1.35
N VAL A 89 9.19 -0.23 -2.56
CA VAL A 89 8.29 -1.08 -3.36
C VAL A 89 8.86 -1.12 -4.77
N SER A 90 8.71 -2.25 -5.46
CA SER A 90 9.10 -2.39 -6.86
C SER A 90 7.94 -2.92 -7.69
N CYS A 91 7.72 -2.32 -8.85
CA CYS A 91 6.88 -2.89 -9.90
C CYS A 91 7.60 -4.05 -10.60
N PHE A 92 6.82 -5.00 -11.13
CA PHE A 92 7.32 -6.11 -11.95
C PHE A 92 6.67 -6.06 -13.33
#